data_AF-A0A0C2G830-F1
#
_entry.id   AF-A0A0C2G830-F1
#
_cell.length_a   1.000
_cell.length_b   1.000
_cell.length_c   1.000
_cell.angle_alpha   90.00
_cell.angle_beta   90.00
_cell.angle_gamma   90.00
#
_symmetry.space_group_name_H-M   'P 1'
#
loop_
_entity.id
_entity.type
_entity.pdbx_description
1 polymer ?
#
loop_
_entity_poly.entity_id
_entity_poly.type
_entity_poly.pdbx_seq_one_letter_code
_entity_poly.pdbx_strand_id
1 'polypeptide(L)'
;MSSSDEGKDALVTVGWGAAETQFQGSAGKAAREKKVVLSKAAYPSDTHKPHIKWRADGKYVMVSFYEQQSGERRVAVFSQEGELMARLKNQEAIEEVIAVRPTGNYIATSKLSLEGDRTVVFYERNGEKRHEMKLHDSNYKGQLIDMQWDAESSCLVVHLRDEGFDDGWLLR
;
A
#
# COMPACT_ATOMS: atom_id res chain seq x y z
N MET A 1 2.34 -8.68 -19.60
CA MET A 1 2.48 -7.26 -19.24
C MET A 1 3.88 -7.06 -18.68
N SER A 2 4.61 -6.03 -19.12
CA SER A 2 5.91 -5.69 -18.55
C SER A 2 5.74 -5.30 -17.06
N SER A 3 6.73 -5.59 -16.22
CA SER A 3 6.78 -5.12 -14.81
C SER A 3 6.71 -3.58 -14.74
N SER A 4 7.08 -2.89 -15.83
CA SER A 4 7.04 -1.43 -15.96
C SER A 4 5.68 -0.82 -16.36
N ASP A 5 4.64 -1.63 -16.62
CA ASP A 5 3.34 -1.12 -17.05
C ASP A 5 2.61 -0.43 -15.89
N GLU A 6 2.40 0.88 -15.94
CA GLU A 6 1.74 1.60 -14.83
C GLU A 6 0.21 1.47 -14.85
N GLY A 7 -0.37 0.99 -15.96
CA GLY A 7 -1.82 0.87 -16.15
C GLY A 7 -2.47 2.13 -16.76
N LYS A 8 -3.73 2.00 -17.18
CA LYS A 8 -4.48 3.04 -17.93
C LYS A 8 -4.78 4.32 -17.13
N ASP A 9 -4.86 4.24 -15.81
CA ASP A 9 -5.12 5.36 -14.89
C ASP A 9 -3.84 6.06 -14.44
N ALA A 10 -2.66 5.65 -14.94
CA ALA A 10 -1.41 6.31 -14.63
C ALA A 10 -1.43 7.77 -15.09
N LEU A 11 -1.05 8.69 -14.19
CA LEU A 11 -1.00 10.12 -14.50
C LEU A 11 0.02 10.39 -15.61
N VAL A 12 -0.46 10.91 -16.74
CA VAL A 12 0.40 11.44 -17.80
C VAL A 12 0.96 12.77 -17.32
N THR A 13 2.25 12.79 -16.97
CA THR A 13 2.92 14.03 -16.59
C THR A 13 3.24 14.82 -17.85
N VAL A 14 2.50 15.91 -18.08
CA VAL A 14 2.66 16.83 -19.23
C VAL A 14 3.91 17.73 -19.13
N GLY A 15 4.94 17.33 -18.37
CA GLY A 15 6.21 18.06 -18.27
C GLY A 15 6.18 19.40 -17.51
N TRP A 16 5.02 19.83 -16.98
CA TRP A 16 4.91 21.01 -16.14
C TRP A 16 5.54 20.74 -14.77
N GLY A 17 6.80 21.14 -14.58
CA GLY A 17 7.60 20.85 -13.38
C GLY A 17 8.92 20.12 -13.65
N ALA A 18 9.20 19.76 -14.91
CA ALA A 18 10.53 19.34 -15.32
C ALA A 18 11.53 20.50 -15.11
N ALA A 19 12.79 20.19 -14.80
CA ALA A 19 13.83 21.20 -14.61
C ALA A 19 14.02 22.10 -15.86
N GLU A 20 13.65 21.58 -17.03
CA GLU A 20 13.64 22.24 -18.34
C GLU A 20 12.52 23.28 -18.49
N THR A 21 11.39 23.09 -17.79
CA THR A 21 10.20 23.96 -17.89
C THR A 21 9.99 24.83 -16.64
N GLN A 22 10.84 24.67 -15.62
CA GLN A 22 10.79 25.44 -14.39
C GLN A 22 11.71 26.68 -14.48
N PHE A 23 11.15 27.86 -14.19
CA PHE A 23 11.93 29.10 -14.09
C PHE A 23 12.93 28.99 -12.94
N GLN A 24 14.22 28.84 -13.25
CA GLN A 24 15.27 28.71 -12.24
C GLN A 24 15.72 30.08 -11.76
N GLY A 25 15.05 30.63 -10.74
CA GLY A 25 15.57 31.75 -9.97
C GLY A 25 16.90 31.37 -9.29
N SER A 26 17.90 32.24 -9.36
CA SER A 26 19.29 31.99 -8.94
C SER A 26 19.53 31.95 -7.41
N ALA A 27 18.49 31.92 -6.58
CA ALA A 27 18.59 31.99 -5.13
C ALA A 27 17.83 30.83 -4.45
N GLY A 28 18.48 29.68 -4.24
CA GLY A 28 17.87 28.62 -3.41
C GLY A 28 18.36 27.17 -3.57
N LYS A 29 19.47 26.89 -4.27
CA LYS A 29 19.97 25.51 -4.46
C LYS A 29 20.91 25.04 -3.34
N ALA A 30 20.43 24.99 -2.09
CA ALA A 30 21.22 24.41 -1.00
C ALA A 30 20.36 23.83 0.14
N ALA A 31 19.37 22.98 -0.18
CA ALA A 31 18.76 22.07 0.79
C ALA A 31 17.96 20.99 0.05
N ARG A 32 18.61 20.23 -0.84
CA ARG A 32 17.99 19.01 -1.37
C ARG A 32 18.16 17.95 -0.30
N GLU A 33 17.15 17.81 0.56
CA GLU A 33 17.05 16.73 1.55
C GLU A 33 17.47 15.42 0.88
N LYS A 34 18.48 14.75 1.44
CA LYS A 34 18.87 13.41 1.01
C LYS A 34 17.66 12.52 1.23
N LYS A 35 16.92 12.17 0.16
CA LYS A 35 15.90 11.13 0.22
C LYS A 35 16.57 9.87 0.72
N VAL A 36 16.26 9.48 1.96
CA VAL A 36 16.62 8.17 2.50
C VAL A 36 15.95 7.15 1.58
N VAL A 37 16.74 6.29 0.95
CA VAL A 37 16.22 5.21 0.10
C VAL A 37 15.69 4.15 1.05
N LEU A 38 14.36 4.05 1.16
CA LEU A 38 13.69 3.02 1.93
C LEU A 38 13.57 1.75 1.08
N SER A 39 13.72 0.59 1.73
CA SER A 39 13.59 -0.70 1.03
C SER A 39 12.13 -0.96 0.67
N LYS A 40 11.92 -1.49 -0.54
CA LYS A 40 10.62 -2.00 -1.02
C LYS A 40 10.51 -3.52 -0.99
N ALA A 41 11.60 -4.20 -0.63
CA ALA A 41 11.62 -5.65 -0.53
C ALA A 41 10.52 -6.13 0.41
N ALA A 42 9.85 -7.22 0.04
CA ALA A 42 8.82 -7.82 0.87
C ALA A 42 9.36 -8.16 2.27
N TYR A 43 8.47 -8.13 3.27
CA TYR A 43 8.85 -8.50 4.63
C TYR A 43 9.30 -9.97 4.71
N PRO A 44 10.18 -10.36 5.64
CA PRO A 44 10.53 -11.77 5.82
C PRO A 44 9.34 -12.67 6.17
N SER A 45 8.28 -12.10 6.75
CA SER A 45 7.03 -12.79 7.10
C SER A 45 6.04 -12.91 5.93
N ASP A 46 6.38 -12.34 4.77
CA ASP A 46 5.54 -12.32 3.58
C ASP A 46 5.31 -13.74 3.04
N THR A 47 4.05 -14.18 2.95
CA THR A 47 3.71 -15.55 2.54
C THR A 47 3.73 -15.79 1.03
N HIS A 48 3.99 -14.76 0.23
CA HIS A 48 3.90 -14.72 -1.22
C HIS A 48 2.49 -15.06 -1.80
N LYS A 49 1.47 -15.23 -0.95
CA LYS A 49 0.10 -15.51 -1.39
C LYS A 49 -0.58 -14.23 -1.89
N PRO A 50 -1.44 -14.31 -2.92
CA PRO A 50 -2.20 -13.16 -3.35
C PRO A 50 -3.36 -12.86 -2.39
N HIS A 51 -3.63 -11.57 -2.15
CA HIS A 51 -4.84 -11.10 -1.48
C HIS A 51 -5.69 -10.30 -2.46
N ILE A 52 -6.96 -10.67 -2.59
CA ILE A 52 -7.88 -10.10 -3.57
C ILE A 52 -9.03 -9.43 -2.84
N LYS A 53 -9.34 -8.18 -3.20
CA LYS A 53 -10.51 -7.45 -2.69
C LYS A 53 -11.23 -6.76 -3.85
N TRP A 54 -12.54 -6.95 -3.91
CA TRP A 54 -13.41 -6.25 -4.84
C TRP A 54 -13.90 -4.93 -4.24
N ARG A 55 -14.09 -3.91 -5.08
CA ARG A 55 -14.90 -2.76 -4.68
C ARG A 55 -16.38 -3.15 -4.65
N ALA A 56 -17.16 -2.51 -3.81
CA ALA A 56 -18.57 -2.86 -3.60
C ALA A 56 -19.45 -2.79 -4.86
N ASP A 57 -19.10 -1.92 -5.82
CA ASP A 57 -19.83 -1.82 -7.10
C ASP A 57 -19.35 -2.81 -8.18
N GLY A 58 -18.40 -3.68 -7.85
CA GLY A 58 -17.88 -4.71 -8.76
C GLY A 58 -17.01 -4.20 -9.91
N LYS A 59 -16.84 -2.88 -10.08
CA LYS A 59 -16.14 -2.32 -11.26
C LYS A 59 -14.62 -2.50 -11.23
N TYR A 60 -14.06 -2.72 -10.04
CA TYR A 60 -12.62 -2.89 -9.85
C TYR A 60 -12.31 -3.99 -8.86
N VAL A 61 -11.20 -4.67 -9.13
CA VAL A 61 -10.58 -5.64 -8.25
C VAL A 61 -9.15 -5.23 -7.96
N MET A 62 -8.78 -5.26 -6.68
CA MET A 62 -7.44 -4.99 -6.21
C MET A 62 -6.77 -6.31 -5.85
N VAL A 63 -5.55 -6.50 -6.35
CA VAL A 63 -4.75 -7.70 -6.10
C VAL A 63 -3.44 -7.28 -5.48
N SER A 64 -3.20 -7.69 -4.24
CA SER A 64 -1.91 -7.65 -3.56
C SER A 64 -1.17 -8.94 -3.84
N PHE A 65 0.07 -8.86 -4.34
CA PHE A 65 0.84 -10.03 -4.78
C PHE A 65 2.34 -9.81 -4.62
N TYR A 66 3.08 -10.90 -4.50
CA TYR A 66 4.54 -10.90 -4.52
C TYR A 66 5.07 -10.89 -5.96
N GLU A 67 5.89 -9.91 -6.31
CA GLU A 67 6.53 -9.79 -7.63
C GLU A 67 7.93 -10.42 -7.59
N GLN A 68 8.07 -11.61 -8.18
CA GLN A 68 9.30 -12.40 -8.10
C GLN A 68 10.53 -11.71 -8.71
N GLN A 69 10.34 -10.87 -9.72
CA GLN A 69 11.44 -10.17 -10.40
C GLN A 69 12.08 -9.09 -9.53
N SER A 70 11.28 -8.39 -8.71
CA SER A 70 11.72 -7.30 -7.85
C SER A 70 11.91 -7.74 -6.39
N GLY A 71 11.28 -8.85 -5.99
CA GLY A 71 11.20 -9.28 -4.60
C GLY A 71 10.27 -8.41 -3.75
N GLU A 72 9.39 -7.64 -4.39
CA GLU A 72 8.51 -6.67 -3.72
C GLU A 72 7.08 -7.19 -3.57
N ARG A 73 6.42 -6.80 -2.48
CA ARG A 73 4.96 -6.88 -2.37
C ARG A 73 4.35 -5.69 -3.12
N ARG A 74 3.49 -5.97 -4.10
CA ARG A 74 2.88 -4.96 -4.98
C ARG A 74 1.36 -5.08 -4.92
N VAL A 75 0.67 -3.97 -5.19
CA VAL A 75 -0.79 -3.95 -5.34
C VAL A 75 -1.13 -3.37 -6.71
N ALA A 76 -1.94 -4.11 -7.46
CA ALA A 76 -2.47 -3.69 -8.75
C ALA A 76 -3.99 -3.55 -8.69
N VAL A 77 -4.51 -2.61 -9.47
CA VAL A 77 -5.94 -2.37 -9.68
C VAL A 77 -6.27 -2.86 -11.09
N PHE A 78 -7.29 -3.70 -11.20
CA PHE A 78 -7.84 -4.13 -12.48
C PHE A 78 -9.30 -3.71 -12.63
N SER A 79 -9.76 -3.52 -13.86
CA SER A 79 -11.19 -3.40 -14.17
C SER A 79 -11.89 -4.75 -13.99
N GLN A 80 -13.22 -4.74 -13.99
CA GLN A 80 -14.04 -5.96 -13.97
C GLN A 80 -13.77 -6.88 -15.19
N GLU A 81 -13.26 -6.32 -16.29
CA GLU A 81 -12.83 -7.05 -17.49
C GLU A 81 -11.38 -7.56 -17.41
N GLY A 82 -10.67 -7.31 -16.30
CA GLY A 82 -9.29 -7.76 -16.09
C GLY A 82 -8.22 -6.85 -16.71
N GLU A 83 -8.58 -5.64 -17.14
CA GLU A 83 -7.61 -4.68 -17.66
C GLU A 83 -6.81 -4.04 -16.54
N LEU A 84 -5.49 -3.91 -16.69
CA LEU A 84 -4.64 -3.22 -15.70
C LEU A 84 -4.95 -1.71 -15.71
N MET A 85 -5.51 -1.23 -14.61
CA MET A 85 -5.86 0.17 -14.43
C MET A 85 -4.73 0.93 -13.78
N ALA A 86 -4.15 0.41 -12.70
CA ALA A 86 -3.05 1.08 -12.00
C ALA A 86 -2.22 0.11 -11.18
N ARG A 87 -1.05 0.57 -10.75
CA ARG A 87 -0.27 -0.03 -9.65
C ARG A 87 -0.06 1.00 -8.54
N LEU A 88 -0.17 0.56 -7.28
CA LEU A 88 0.13 1.45 -6.16
C LEU A 88 1.60 1.87 -6.19
N LYS A 89 1.86 3.15 -5.95
CA LYS A 89 3.20 3.75 -5.97
C LYS A 89 3.80 3.75 -4.57
N ASN A 90 3.87 2.59 -3.93
CA ASN A 90 4.50 2.46 -2.61
C ASN A 90 6.00 2.78 -2.70
N GLN A 91 6.47 3.56 -1.72
CA GLN A 91 7.87 3.96 -1.58
C GLN A 91 8.64 3.05 -0.63
N GLU A 92 7.92 2.22 0.13
CA GLU A 92 8.40 1.32 1.17
C GLU A 92 7.74 -0.05 0.98
N ALA A 93 8.28 -1.05 1.68
CA ALA A 93 7.63 -2.35 1.85
C ALA A 93 6.22 -2.19 2.44
N ILE A 94 5.31 -3.06 2.02
CA ILE A 94 3.93 -3.12 2.51
C ILE A 94 3.61 -4.56 2.93
N GLU A 95 2.72 -4.71 3.91
CA GLU A 95 2.19 -6.02 4.31
C GLU A 95 1.17 -6.53 3.27
N GLU A 96 0.82 -7.81 3.37
CA GLU A 96 0.05 -8.53 2.34
C GLU A 96 -1.42 -8.09 2.27
N VAL A 97 -1.99 -7.77 3.44
CA VAL A 97 -3.41 -7.46 3.62
C VAL A 97 -3.73 -6.07 3.07
N ILE A 98 -4.85 -5.99 2.35
CA ILE A 98 -5.40 -4.76 1.79
C ILE A 98 -6.88 -4.63 2.13
N ALA A 99 -7.38 -3.41 2.17
CA ALA A 99 -8.81 -3.12 2.27
C ALA A 99 -9.24 -2.08 1.23
N VAL A 100 -10.48 -2.21 0.77
CA VAL A 100 -11.03 -1.35 -0.28
C VAL A 100 -12.25 -0.65 0.30
N ARG A 101 -12.25 0.68 0.26
CA ARG A 101 -13.38 1.46 0.74
C ARG A 101 -14.58 1.24 -0.21
N PRO A 102 -15.75 0.81 0.28
CA PRO A 102 -16.90 0.45 -0.56
C PRO A 102 -17.34 1.58 -1.49
N THR A 103 -17.41 2.80 -0.95
CA THR A 103 -17.73 4.04 -1.66
C THR A 103 -16.55 5.02 -1.57
N GLY A 104 -16.27 5.70 -2.68
CA GLY A 104 -15.08 6.55 -2.82
C GLY A 104 -13.92 5.82 -3.50
N ASN A 105 -12.70 6.25 -3.19
CA ASN A 105 -11.52 5.89 -3.99
C ASN A 105 -10.33 5.33 -3.20
N TYR A 106 -10.51 5.03 -1.91
CA TYR A 106 -9.39 4.60 -1.07
C TYR A 106 -9.14 3.10 -1.08
N ILE A 107 -7.87 2.77 -1.23
CA ILE A 107 -7.28 1.46 -1.00
C ILE A 107 -6.35 1.62 0.20
N ALA A 108 -6.59 0.86 1.26
CA ALA A 108 -5.75 0.84 2.45
C ALA A 108 -4.79 -0.36 2.38
N THR A 109 -3.52 -0.09 2.65
CA THR A 109 -2.46 -1.08 2.91
C THR A 109 -1.85 -0.78 4.27
N SER A 110 -0.87 -1.56 4.70
CA SER A 110 -0.07 -1.24 5.89
C SER A 110 1.42 -1.45 5.64
N LYS A 111 2.23 -0.79 6.47
CA LYS A 111 3.68 -0.99 6.58
C LYS A 111 4.05 -1.17 8.05
N LEU A 112 5.03 -2.01 8.29
CA LEU A 112 5.62 -2.31 9.60
C LEU A 112 7.04 -1.74 9.69
N SER A 113 7.33 -0.95 10.72
CA SER A 113 8.68 -0.45 10.98
C SER A 113 9.56 -1.56 11.59
N LEU A 114 10.88 -1.35 11.60
CA LEU A 114 11.82 -2.25 12.28
C LEU A 114 11.58 -2.35 13.79
N GLU A 115 10.97 -1.32 14.38
CA GLU A 115 10.66 -1.25 15.81
C GLU A 115 9.34 -1.97 16.15
N GLY A 116 8.54 -2.30 15.13
CA GLY A 116 7.22 -2.94 15.25
C GLY A 116 6.04 -1.99 15.09
N ASP A 117 6.28 -0.72 14.77
CA ASP A 117 5.21 0.25 14.57
C ASP A 117 4.49 0.02 13.25
N ARG A 118 3.17 -0.17 13.33
CA ARG A 118 2.33 -0.35 12.14
C ARG A 118 1.70 0.98 11.71
N THR A 119 1.84 1.30 10.43
CA THR A 119 1.21 2.45 9.79
C THR A 119 0.27 1.98 8.70
N VAL A 120 -0.99 2.40 8.74
CA VAL A 120 -1.94 2.21 7.64
C VAL A 120 -1.71 3.31 6.60
N VAL A 121 -1.58 2.93 5.34
CA VAL A 121 -1.33 3.85 4.23
C VAL A 121 -2.51 3.79 3.26
N PHE A 122 -3.04 4.97 2.90
CA PHE A 122 -4.17 5.12 2.00
C PHE A 122 -3.70 5.62 0.63
N TYR A 123 -4.12 4.89 -0.39
CA TYR A 123 -3.87 5.20 -1.79
C TYR A 123 -5.19 5.47 -2.51
N GLU A 124 -5.12 6.25 -3.58
CA GLU A 124 -6.19 6.31 -4.56
C GLU A 124 -6.04 5.21 -5.61
N ARG A 125 -7.14 4.95 -6.34
CA ARG A 125 -7.16 3.97 -7.43
C ARG A 125 -6.10 4.20 -8.51
N ASN A 126 -5.70 5.45 -8.77
CA ASN A 126 -4.62 5.77 -9.72
C ASN A 126 -3.21 5.42 -9.20
N GLY A 127 -3.11 4.87 -7.98
CA GLY A 127 -1.87 4.44 -7.37
C GLY A 127 -1.18 5.48 -6.48
N GLU A 128 -1.70 6.70 -6.38
CA GLU A 128 -1.07 7.77 -5.60
C GLU A 128 -1.36 7.64 -4.11
N LYS A 129 -0.32 7.78 -3.29
CA LYS A 129 -0.43 7.86 -1.82
C LYS A 129 -1.14 9.17 -1.46
N ARG A 130 -2.15 9.11 -0.60
CA ARG A 130 -2.89 10.30 -0.14
C ARG A 130 -2.70 10.60 1.34
N HIS A 131 -2.73 9.57 2.18
CA HIS A 131 -2.65 9.74 3.62
C HIS A 131 -2.00 8.52 4.27
N GLU A 132 -1.47 8.69 5.47
CA GLU A 132 -1.04 7.57 6.31
C GLU A 132 -1.31 7.88 7.79
N MET A 133 -1.63 6.85 8.55
CA MET A 133 -1.96 6.93 9.96
C MET A 133 -1.21 5.86 10.72
N LYS A 134 -0.43 6.25 11.74
CA LYS A 134 0.19 5.30 12.66
C LYS A 134 -0.90 4.74 13.57
N LEU A 135 -0.92 3.43 13.76
CA LEU A 135 -1.77 2.81 14.77
C LEU A 135 -1.18 3.13 16.14
N HIS A 136 -1.93 3.86 16.98
CA HIS A 136 -1.48 4.24 18.32
C HIS A 136 -1.30 3.00 19.22
N ASP A 137 -0.32 3.04 20.13
CA ASP A 137 -0.02 1.98 21.10
C ASP A 137 0.53 0.66 20.51
N SER A 138 1.38 0.76 19.47
CA SER A 138 2.02 -0.38 18.77
C SER A 138 3.12 -1.12 19.54
N ASN A 139 3.05 -1.20 20.87
CA ASN A 139 3.76 -2.29 21.57
C ASN A 139 3.27 -3.67 21.11
N TYR A 140 2.11 -3.70 20.45
CA TYR A 140 1.51 -4.88 19.85
C TYR A 140 2.14 -5.20 18.48
N LYS A 141 3.04 -6.18 18.47
CA LYS A 141 3.74 -6.67 17.27
C LYS A 141 3.00 -7.80 16.55
N GLY A 142 1.73 -7.98 16.86
CA GLY A 142 0.90 -9.05 16.33
C GLY A 142 0.77 -9.02 14.80
N GLN A 143 0.55 -10.20 14.23
CA GLN A 143 0.33 -10.39 12.79
C GLN A 143 -0.96 -9.71 12.34
N LEU A 144 -0.90 -8.95 11.25
CA LEU A 144 -2.09 -8.43 10.60
C LEU A 144 -2.83 -9.56 9.87
N ILE A 145 -4.05 -9.84 10.30
CA ILE A 145 -4.88 -10.94 9.76
C ILE A 145 -5.82 -10.43 8.67
N ASP A 146 -6.51 -9.31 8.90
CA ASP A 146 -7.40 -8.72 7.90
C ASP A 146 -7.61 -7.22 8.14
N MET A 147 -8.08 -6.54 7.09
CA MET A 147 -8.58 -5.17 7.15
C MET A 147 -9.90 -5.09 6.38
N GLN A 148 -10.87 -4.39 6.93
CA GLN A 148 -12.19 -4.26 6.30
C GLN A 148 -12.86 -2.94 6.65
N TRP A 149 -13.46 -2.32 5.64
CA TRP A 149 -14.35 -1.17 5.83
C TRP A 149 -15.77 -1.62 6.15
N ASP A 150 -16.47 -0.85 6.97
CA ASP A 150 -17.92 -0.98 7.11
C ASP A 150 -18.65 -0.64 5.79
N ALA A 151 -19.91 -1.05 5.68
CA ALA A 151 -20.70 -0.85 4.47
C ALA A 151 -20.94 0.63 4.13
N GLU A 152 -20.93 1.52 5.13
CA GLU A 152 -21.13 2.96 4.95
C GLU A 152 -19.83 3.70 4.61
N SER A 153 -18.70 2.98 4.54
CA SER A 153 -17.37 3.54 4.28
C SER A 153 -16.90 4.54 5.33
N SER A 154 -17.41 4.48 6.55
CA SER A 154 -17.12 5.40 7.65
C SER A 154 -15.96 4.95 8.54
N CYS A 155 -15.76 3.64 8.68
CA CYS A 155 -14.86 3.01 9.64
C CYS A 155 -14.01 1.94 8.96
N LEU A 156 -12.70 1.95 9.22
CA LEU A 156 -11.78 0.88 8.85
C LEU A 156 -11.45 0.03 10.09
N VAL A 157 -11.77 -1.26 10.02
CA VAL A 157 -11.39 -2.25 11.03
C VAL A 157 -10.05 -2.87 10.65
N VAL A 158 -9.17 -3.02 11.65
CA VAL A 158 -7.88 -3.70 11.54
C VAL A 158 -7.87 -4.86 12.52
N HIS A 159 -7.73 -6.09 12.02
CA HIS A 159 -7.71 -7.30 12.83
C HIS A 159 -6.28 -7.80 13.00
N LEU A 160 -5.78 -7.75 14.24
CA LEU A 160 -4.43 -8.18 14.58
C LEU A 160 -4.49 -9.39 15.52
N ARG A 161 -3.65 -10.40 15.26
CA ARG A 161 -3.47 -11.56 16.15
C ARG A 161 -2.20 -11.42 16.96
N ASP A 162 -2.29 -11.64 18.26
CA ASP A 162 -1.13 -11.65 19.16
C ASP A 162 -0.29 -12.89 18.88
N GLU A 163 1.03 -12.75 18.86
CA GLU A 163 1.94 -13.90 18.79
C GLU A 163 1.99 -14.66 20.12
N GLY A 164 1.64 -14.03 21.26
CA GLY A 164 1.66 -14.66 22.58
C GLY A 164 0.41 -15.47 22.97
N PHE A 165 -0.62 -15.53 22.11
CA PHE A 165 -1.89 -16.21 22.45
C PHE A 165 -1.84 -17.73 22.21
N ASP A 166 -1.04 -18.18 21.23
CA ASP A 166 -0.97 -19.60 20.84
C ASP A 166 -0.11 -20.46 21.81
N ASP A 167 0.73 -19.83 22.65
CA ASP A 167 1.55 -20.53 23.65
C ASP A 167 0.77 -20.91 24.94
N GLY A 168 -0.44 -20.37 25.13
CA GLY A 168 -1.25 -20.56 26.34
C GLY A 168 -2.13 -21.82 26.36
N TRP A 169 -2.34 -22.47 25.21
CA TRP A 169 -3.31 -23.58 25.07
C TRP A 169 -2.66 -24.97 24.96
N LEU A 170 -1.32 -25.06 24.87
CA LEU A 170 -0.61 -26.35 24.80
C LEU A 170 -0.19 -26.90 26.16
N LEU A 171 -0.53 -26.22 27.28
CA LEU A 171 -0.25 -26.69 28.64
C LEU A 171 -1.45 -26.44 29.58
N ARG A 172 -2.56 -27.14 29.36
CA ARG A 172 -3.54 -27.47 30.41
C ARG A 172 -4.16 -28.84 30.17
#